data_AF-A0A4V2QG31-F1
#
_entry.id   AF-A0A4V2QG31-F1
#
_cell.length_a   1.000
_cell.length_b   1.000
_cell.length_c   1.000
_cell.angle_alpha   90.00
_cell.angle_beta   90.00
_cell.angle_gamma   90.00
#
_symmetry.space_group_name_H-M   'P 1'
#
loop_
_entity.id
_entity.type
_entity.pdbx_description
1 polymer ?
#
loop_
_entity_poly.entity_id
_entity_poly.type
_entity_poly.pdbx_seq_one_letter_code
_entity_poly.pdbx_strand_id
1 'polypeptide(L)'
;MTLEELLQALGQLPEGQKFVDALKAAIAAKDAEIVQKTNQYKTASKAQKDAEAKLQAANERLAKFQEHIDIDLETEDLDAALEEWKSKQLEQAKAGGATPPEIAQLQKDMSKLQRELKKAVEAQAAAEKKASEETAKRQNSERTRALLGALTEGKAIKPEQLIKVLADRVKVTDDDSLVFLKEDGEESSVADGVKSWLEANPEFLINNQIPGGGSANGGGKGAQAGSFGKELAKGASVEQTPAMQKAQETYFGKGA
;
A
#
# COMPACT_ATOMS: atom_id res chain seq x y z
N MET A 1 12.29 40.64 -3.74
CA MET A 1 12.19 39.51 -2.80
C MET A 1 11.61 38.31 -3.52
N THR A 2 12.50 37.58 -4.18
CA THR A 2 12.26 36.25 -4.74
C THR A 2 12.29 35.20 -3.63
N LEU A 3 11.80 33.99 -3.91
CA LEU A 3 11.88 32.86 -2.97
C LEU A 3 13.34 32.57 -2.56
N GLU A 4 14.28 32.71 -3.50
CA GLU A 4 15.71 32.55 -3.25
C GLU A 4 16.26 33.65 -2.33
N GLU A 5 15.88 34.91 -2.57
CA GLU A 5 16.24 36.03 -1.70
C GLU A 5 15.68 35.87 -0.28
N LEU A 6 14.46 35.31 -0.15
CA LEU A 6 13.81 35.02 1.12
C LEU A 6 14.49 33.86 1.87
N LEU A 7 14.77 32.74 1.20
CA LEU A 7 15.49 31.62 1.81
C LEU A 7 16.91 32.00 2.21
N GLN A 8 17.58 32.86 1.42
CA GLN A 8 18.92 33.35 1.71
C GLN A 8 18.94 34.30 2.91
N ALA A 9 17.97 35.21 3.01
CA ALA A 9 17.80 36.08 4.17
C ALA A 9 17.43 35.29 5.43
N LEU A 10 16.57 34.26 5.29
CA LEU A 10 16.19 33.39 6.40
C LEU A 10 17.38 32.56 6.90
N GLY A 11 18.26 32.09 6.01
CA GLY A 11 19.45 31.32 6.37
C GLY A 11 20.51 32.12 7.14
N GLN A 12 20.48 33.45 7.06
CA GLN A 12 21.40 34.35 7.79
C GLN A 12 21.00 34.59 9.26
N LEU A 13 19.78 34.19 9.66
CA LEU A 13 19.29 34.34 11.03
C LEU A 13 19.79 33.18 11.93
N PRO A 14 19.95 33.41 13.25
CA PRO A 14 20.22 32.32 14.21
C PRO A 14 19.10 31.28 14.15
N GLU A 15 19.47 30.00 13.99
CA GLU A 15 18.55 28.89 13.71
C GLU A 15 17.77 28.95 12.39
N GLY A 16 17.92 30.02 11.61
CA GLY A 16 17.25 30.25 10.33
C GLY A 16 17.51 29.18 9.26
N GLN A 17 18.70 28.57 9.28
CA GLN A 17 19.05 27.47 8.38
C GLN A 17 18.13 26.24 8.56
N LYS A 18 17.70 25.93 9.78
CA LYS A 18 16.76 24.81 10.04
C LYS A 18 15.41 25.05 9.36
N PHE A 19 14.95 26.30 9.36
CA PHE A 19 13.70 26.70 8.69
C PHE A 19 13.85 26.71 7.17
N VAL A 20 15.02 27.11 6.64
CA VAL A 20 15.33 27.00 5.20
C VAL A 20 15.30 25.55 4.73
N ASP A 21 15.90 24.64 5.50
CA ASP A 21 15.95 23.22 5.15
C ASP A 21 14.54 22.59 5.23
N ALA A 22 13.75 22.94 6.24
CA ALA A 22 12.35 22.51 6.35
C ALA A 22 11.48 23.05 5.20
N LEU A 23 11.65 24.32 4.81
CA LEU A 23 10.93 24.91 3.67
C LEU A 23 11.32 24.26 2.35
N LYS A 24 12.61 23.99 2.11
CA LYS A 24 13.07 23.27 0.92
C LYS A 24 12.49 21.85 0.88
N ALA A 25 12.45 21.15 2.01
CA ALA A 25 11.83 19.83 2.10
C ALA A 25 10.32 19.88 1.80
N ALA A 26 9.61 20.89 2.32
CA ALA A 26 8.19 21.09 2.05
C ALA A 26 7.90 21.42 0.57
N ILE A 27 8.75 22.25 -0.07
CA ILE A 27 8.65 22.56 -1.49
C ILE A 27 8.88 21.30 -2.33
N ALA A 28 9.94 20.54 -2.06
CA ALA A 28 10.22 19.29 -2.76
C ALA A 28 9.09 18.26 -2.61
N ALA A 29 8.47 18.16 -1.43
CA ALA A 29 7.31 17.31 -1.19
C ALA A 29 6.09 17.77 -2.00
N LYS A 30 5.84 19.08 -2.07
CA LYS A 30 4.73 19.64 -2.86
C LYS A 30 4.95 19.49 -4.37
N ASP A 31 6.18 19.65 -4.86
CA ASP A 31 6.52 19.40 -6.26
C ASP A 31 6.32 17.93 -6.64
N ALA A 32 6.70 16.99 -5.75
CA ALA A 32 6.42 15.57 -5.94
C ALA A 32 4.90 15.27 -6.00
N GLU A 33 4.10 15.90 -5.13
CA GLU A 33 2.64 15.78 -5.12
C GLU A 33 2.02 16.35 -6.41
N ILE A 34 2.55 17.47 -6.94
CA ILE A 34 2.14 18.07 -8.22
C ILE A 34 2.43 17.13 -9.39
N VAL A 35 3.63 16.52 -9.43
CA VAL A 35 4.00 15.56 -10.47
C VAL A 35 3.10 14.32 -10.41
N GLN A 36 2.82 13.81 -9.20
CA GLN A 36 1.92 12.68 -9.00
C GLN A 36 0.50 12.99 -9.49
N LYS A 37 -0.08 14.12 -9.06
CA LYS A 37 -1.42 14.57 -9.50
C LYS A 37 -1.48 14.80 -11.01
N THR A 38 -0.44 15.34 -11.61
CA THR A 38 -0.34 15.53 -13.06
C THR A 38 -0.37 14.19 -13.83
N ASN A 39 0.32 13.17 -13.32
CA ASN A 39 0.34 11.83 -13.92
C ASN A 39 -1.00 11.09 -13.76
N GLN A 40 -1.65 11.25 -12.60
CA GLN A 40 -3.00 10.75 -12.36
C GLN A 40 -4.01 11.40 -13.32
N TYR A 41 -3.96 12.73 -13.47
CA TYR A 41 -4.83 13.47 -14.39
C TYR A 41 -4.66 13.02 -15.86
N LYS A 42 -3.42 12.80 -16.30
CA LYS A 42 -3.15 12.28 -17.66
C LYS A 42 -3.76 10.90 -17.88
N THR A 43 -3.66 10.02 -16.88
CA THR A 43 -4.22 8.66 -16.94
C THR A 43 -5.74 8.71 -16.96
N ALA A 44 -6.36 9.49 -16.07
CA ALA A 44 -7.81 9.66 -16.00
C ALA A 44 -8.38 10.28 -17.29
N SER A 45 -7.71 11.30 -17.84
CA SER A 45 -8.12 11.94 -19.10
C SER A 45 -8.06 10.97 -20.29
N LYS A 46 -7.04 10.10 -20.34
CA LYS A 46 -6.95 9.07 -21.38
C LYS A 46 -8.06 8.02 -21.24
N ALA A 47 -8.31 7.55 -20.01
CA ALA A 47 -9.40 6.60 -19.74
C ALA A 47 -10.78 7.18 -20.10
N GLN A 48 -11.00 8.47 -19.84
CA GLN A 48 -12.22 9.17 -20.23
C GLN A 48 -12.40 9.23 -21.75
N LYS A 49 -11.34 9.58 -22.50
CA LYS A 49 -11.39 9.57 -23.98
C LYS A 49 -11.64 8.18 -24.55
N ASP A 50 -11.01 7.15 -23.99
CA ASP A 50 -11.22 5.76 -24.43
C ASP A 50 -12.65 5.29 -24.11
N ALA A 51 -13.24 5.73 -22.99
CA ALA A 51 -14.63 5.46 -22.63
C ALA A 51 -15.61 6.19 -23.57
N GLU A 52 -15.38 7.47 -23.87
CA GLU A 52 -16.17 8.24 -24.84
C GLU A 52 -16.14 7.60 -26.24
N ALA A 53 -14.97 7.18 -26.71
CA ALA A 53 -14.84 6.50 -28.01
C ALA A 53 -15.61 5.16 -28.04
N LYS A 54 -15.60 4.40 -26.94
CA LYS A 54 -16.38 3.16 -26.82
C LYS A 54 -17.89 3.44 -26.76
N LEU A 55 -18.32 4.49 -26.07
CA LEU A 55 -19.72 4.91 -26.00
C LEU A 55 -20.24 5.33 -27.38
N GLN A 56 -19.47 6.13 -28.12
CA GLN A 56 -19.79 6.50 -29.50
C GLN A 56 -19.91 5.26 -30.39
N ALA A 57 -18.92 4.34 -30.33
CA ALA A 57 -18.97 3.10 -31.09
C ALA A 57 -20.16 2.19 -30.70
N ALA A 58 -20.56 2.18 -29.42
CA ALA A 58 -21.74 1.45 -28.97
C ALA A 58 -23.02 2.09 -29.49
N ASN A 59 -23.15 3.42 -29.43
CA ASN A 59 -24.29 4.16 -29.96
C ASN A 59 -24.43 4.00 -31.48
N GLU A 60 -23.34 4.04 -32.24
CA GLU A 60 -23.37 3.77 -33.69
C GLU A 60 -23.85 2.35 -34.03
N ARG A 61 -23.45 1.36 -33.23
CA ARG A 61 -23.92 -0.03 -33.40
C ARG A 61 -25.39 -0.18 -33.02
N LEU A 62 -25.81 0.49 -31.95
CA LEU A 62 -27.19 0.52 -31.51
C LEU A 62 -28.08 1.16 -32.58
N ALA A 63 -27.66 2.29 -33.15
CA ALA A 63 -28.38 2.96 -34.24
C ALA A 63 -28.52 2.06 -35.47
N LYS A 64 -27.44 1.40 -35.91
CA LYS A 64 -27.49 0.44 -37.02
C LYS A 64 -28.38 -0.78 -36.73
N PHE A 65 -28.41 -1.24 -35.48
CA PHE A 65 -29.28 -2.31 -35.06
C PHE A 65 -30.75 -1.85 -35.06
N GLN A 66 -31.03 -0.66 -34.54
CA GLN A 66 -32.34 -0.03 -34.51
C GLN A 66 -32.89 0.19 -35.93
N GLU A 67 -32.07 0.67 -36.87
CA GLU A 67 -32.43 0.80 -38.29
C GLU A 67 -32.75 -0.56 -38.96
N HIS A 68 -32.10 -1.64 -38.51
CA HIS A 68 -32.28 -2.96 -39.11
C HIS A 68 -33.52 -3.70 -38.58
N ILE A 69 -33.86 -3.48 -37.31
CA ILE A 69 -34.97 -4.16 -36.64
C ILE A 69 -36.23 -3.29 -36.55
N ASP A 70 -36.18 -1.99 -36.83
CA ASP A 70 -37.34 -1.08 -36.78
C ASP A 70 -38.13 -1.16 -35.44
N ILE A 71 -37.42 -1.49 -34.35
CA ILE A 71 -37.95 -1.49 -32.98
C ILE A 71 -37.50 -0.19 -32.34
N ASP A 72 -38.45 0.59 -31.85
CA ASP A 72 -38.15 1.75 -31.05
C ASP A 72 -37.62 1.32 -29.67
N LEU A 73 -36.35 1.64 -29.39
CA LEU A 73 -35.67 1.29 -28.15
C LEU A 73 -36.16 2.13 -26.95
N GLU A 74 -36.95 3.18 -27.18
CA GLU A 74 -37.60 3.97 -26.14
C GLU A 74 -38.97 3.41 -25.71
N THR A 75 -39.39 2.27 -26.27
CA THR A 75 -40.62 1.61 -25.86
C THR A 75 -40.54 1.11 -24.41
N GLU A 76 -41.60 1.34 -23.63
CA GLU A 76 -41.68 0.88 -22.23
C GLU A 76 -41.62 -0.65 -22.09
N ASP A 77 -41.95 -1.39 -23.16
CA ASP A 77 -41.96 -2.85 -23.21
C ASP A 77 -41.22 -3.38 -24.46
N LEU A 78 -39.88 -3.39 -24.35
CA LEU A 78 -38.96 -3.90 -25.38
C LEU A 78 -39.22 -5.37 -25.74
N ASP A 79 -39.69 -6.18 -24.78
CA ASP A 79 -39.97 -7.59 -25.00
C ASP A 79 -41.19 -7.77 -25.90
N ALA A 80 -42.25 -7.00 -25.68
CA ALA A 80 -43.43 -6.98 -26.55
C ALA A 80 -43.09 -6.49 -27.97
N ALA A 81 -42.28 -5.44 -28.09
CA ALA A 81 -41.86 -4.90 -29.39
C ALA A 81 -40.99 -5.90 -30.18
N LEU A 82 -40.13 -6.67 -29.49
CA LEU A 82 -39.32 -7.73 -30.08
C LEU A 82 -40.19 -8.89 -30.59
N GLU A 83 -41.21 -9.30 -29.83
CA GLU A 83 -42.15 -10.33 -30.26
C GLU A 83 -43.02 -9.87 -31.45
N GLU A 84 -43.47 -8.62 -31.45
CA GLU A 84 -44.20 -8.05 -32.58
C GLU A 84 -43.33 -7.99 -33.85
N TRP A 85 -42.06 -7.59 -33.74
CA TRP A 85 -41.13 -7.61 -34.88
C TRP A 85 -40.88 -9.02 -35.41
N LYS A 86 -40.63 -10.00 -34.53
CA LYS A 86 -40.49 -11.41 -34.93
C LYS A 86 -41.72 -11.91 -35.67
N SER A 87 -42.91 -11.54 -35.18
CA SER A 87 -44.18 -11.93 -35.80
C SER A 87 -44.33 -11.30 -37.20
N LYS A 88 -44.01 -10.01 -37.36
CA LYS A 88 -44.02 -9.30 -38.66
C LYS A 88 -42.99 -9.88 -39.63
N GLN A 89 -41.80 -10.22 -39.14
CA GLN A 89 -40.76 -10.83 -39.97
C GLN A 89 -41.17 -12.24 -40.43
N LEU A 90 -41.82 -13.02 -39.56
CA LEU A 90 -42.37 -14.34 -39.89
C LEU A 90 -43.52 -14.26 -40.91
N GLU A 91 -44.40 -13.25 -40.81
CA GLU A 91 -45.48 -13.02 -41.76
C GLU A 91 -44.95 -12.49 -43.11
N GLN A 92 -43.95 -11.60 -43.13
CA GLN A 92 -43.25 -11.19 -44.35
C GLN A 92 -42.54 -12.36 -45.03
N ALA A 93 -41.93 -13.27 -44.26
CA ALA A 93 -41.31 -14.49 -44.77
C ALA A 93 -42.33 -15.49 -45.38
N LYS A 94 -43.61 -15.42 -44.99
CA LYS A 94 -44.70 -16.20 -45.58
C LYS A 94 -45.30 -15.55 -46.83
N ALA A 95 -45.22 -14.23 -46.96
CA ALA A 95 -45.88 -13.46 -48.01
C ALA A 95 -45.08 -13.30 -49.32
N GLY A 96 -43.76 -13.56 -49.34
CA GLY A 96 -42.93 -13.46 -50.53
C GLY A 96 -41.80 -14.48 -50.55
N GLY A 97 -41.73 -15.29 -51.61
CA GLY A 97 -40.72 -16.33 -51.78
C GLY A 97 -39.30 -15.80 -51.95
N ALA A 98 -38.58 -15.67 -50.84
CA ALA A 98 -37.11 -15.63 -50.61
C ALA A 98 -36.91 -14.97 -49.22
N THR A 99 -36.40 -15.56 -48.13
CA THR A 99 -35.37 -16.60 -47.94
C THR A 99 -35.49 -17.27 -46.55
N PRO A 100 -35.72 -18.59 -46.46
CA PRO A 100 -35.37 -19.40 -45.28
C PRO A 100 -33.87 -19.37 -44.87
N PRO A 101 -32.87 -19.22 -45.76
CA PRO A 101 -31.45 -19.28 -45.36
C PRO A 101 -30.95 -18.04 -44.61
N GLU A 102 -31.57 -16.87 -44.77
CA GLU A 102 -31.07 -15.60 -44.20
C GLU A 102 -31.53 -15.42 -42.74
N ILE A 103 -32.76 -15.87 -42.42
CA ILE A 103 -33.23 -16.01 -41.04
C ILE A 103 -32.42 -17.09 -40.30
N ALA A 104 -32.08 -18.21 -40.96
CA ALA A 104 -31.23 -19.23 -40.37
C ALA A 104 -29.79 -18.73 -40.13
N GLN A 105 -29.30 -17.83 -40.99
CA GLN A 105 -28.00 -17.17 -40.84
C GLN A 105 -28.04 -16.14 -39.70
N LEU A 106 -29.08 -15.31 -39.62
CA LEU A 106 -29.30 -14.39 -38.52
C LEU A 106 -29.45 -15.11 -37.18
N GLN A 107 -30.14 -16.26 -37.11
CA GLN A 107 -30.21 -17.09 -35.91
C GLN A 107 -28.83 -17.65 -35.49
N LYS A 108 -28.00 -18.05 -36.46
CA LYS A 108 -26.61 -18.46 -36.21
C LYS A 108 -25.77 -17.30 -35.71
N ASP A 109 -25.91 -16.12 -36.29
CA ASP A 109 -25.16 -14.93 -35.91
C ASP A 109 -25.62 -14.41 -34.54
N MET A 110 -26.92 -14.45 -34.22
CA MET A 110 -27.47 -14.16 -32.89
C MET A 110 -26.94 -15.14 -31.84
N SER A 111 -26.90 -16.44 -32.18
CA SER A 111 -26.35 -17.49 -31.29
C SER A 111 -24.84 -17.31 -31.08
N LYS A 112 -24.12 -16.86 -32.10
CA LYS A 112 -22.68 -16.57 -32.03
C LYS A 112 -22.43 -15.32 -31.19
N LEU A 113 -23.19 -14.25 -31.40
CA LEU A 113 -23.14 -13.02 -30.62
C LEU A 113 -23.50 -13.26 -29.15
N GLN A 114 -24.53 -14.07 -28.86
CA GLN A 114 -24.84 -14.47 -27.48
C GLN A 114 -23.69 -15.23 -26.81
N ARG A 115 -23.02 -16.13 -27.55
CA ARG A 115 -21.83 -16.84 -27.03
C ARG A 115 -20.65 -15.90 -26.81
N GLU A 116 -20.45 -14.94 -27.71
CA GLU A 116 -19.38 -13.94 -27.60
C GLU A 116 -19.66 -12.96 -26.46
N LEU A 117 -20.91 -12.52 -26.28
CA LEU A 117 -21.36 -11.70 -25.16
C LEU A 117 -21.15 -12.45 -23.84
N LYS A 118 -21.59 -13.71 -23.74
CA LYS A 118 -21.38 -14.54 -22.55
C LYS A 118 -19.90 -14.71 -22.22
N LYS A 119 -19.05 -14.95 -23.22
CA LYS A 119 -17.59 -15.02 -23.05
C LYS A 119 -17.00 -13.67 -22.63
N ALA A 120 -17.48 -12.56 -23.18
CA ALA A 120 -16.98 -11.23 -22.86
C ALA A 120 -17.36 -10.83 -21.42
N VAL A 121 -18.60 -11.11 -20.99
CA VAL A 121 -19.06 -10.91 -19.61
C VAL A 121 -18.28 -11.78 -18.63
N GLU A 122 -18.07 -13.06 -18.94
CA GLU A 122 -17.25 -13.96 -18.11
C GLU A 122 -15.79 -13.49 -18.04
N ALA A 123 -15.22 -13.02 -19.16
CA ALA A 123 -13.87 -12.47 -19.20
C ALA A 123 -13.74 -11.16 -18.42
N GLN A 124 -14.74 -10.29 -18.48
CA GLN A 124 -14.79 -9.04 -17.71
C GLN A 124 -14.92 -9.32 -16.21
N ALA A 125 -15.83 -10.19 -15.81
CA ALA A 125 -15.96 -10.60 -14.41
C ALA A 125 -14.68 -11.25 -13.88
N ALA A 126 -14.00 -12.06 -14.70
CA ALA A 126 -12.70 -12.64 -14.34
C ALA A 126 -11.58 -11.58 -14.25
N ALA A 127 -11.60 -10.56 -15.12
CA ALA A 127 -10.65 -9.46 -15.08
C ALA A 127 -10.86 -8.54 -13.88
N GLU A 128 -12.11 -8.18 -13.57
CA GLU A 128 -12.49 -7.41 -12.37
C GLU A 128 -12.13 -8.17 -11.09
N LYS A 129 -12.40 -9.48 -11.04
CA LYS A 129 -11.98 -10.31 -9.92
C LYS A 129 -10.46 -10.29 -9.76
N LYS A 130 -9.69 -10.51 -10.82
CA LYS A 130 -8.21 -10.44 -10.77
C LYS A 130 -7.70 -9.05 -10.35
N ALA A 131 -8.30 -7.98 -10.86
CA ALA A 131 -7.94 -6.61 -10.49
C ALA A 131 -8.25 -6.35 -9.01
N SER A 132 -9.42 -6.75 -8.52
CA SER A 132 -9.78 -6.63 -7.09
C SER A 132 -8.85 -7.43 -6.19
N GLU A 133 -8.45 -8.64 -6.61
CA GLU A 133 -7.49 -9.47 -5.88
C GLU A 133 -6.08 -8.87 -5.86
N GLU A 134 -5.64 -8.27 -6.98
CA GLU A 134 -4.35 -7.59 -7.05
C GLU A 134 -4.33 -6.34 -6.17
N THR A 135 -5.37 -5.51 -6.24
CA THR A 135 -5.53 -4.33 -5.40
C THR A 135 -5.59 -4.71 -3.92
N ALA A 136 -6.37 -5.72 -3.55
CA ALA A 136 -6.44 -6.21 -2.18
C ALA A 136 -5.08 -6.72 -1.67
N LYS A 137 -4.31 -7.44 -2.50
CA LYS A 137 -2.95 -7.89 -2.15
C LYS A 137 -1.99 -6.72 -1.96
N ARG A 138 -2.03 -5.71 -2.84
CA ARG A 138 -1.22 -4.49 -2.73
C ARG A 138 -1.56 -3.74 -1.45
N GLN A 139 -2.84 -3.46 -1.21
CA GLN A 139 -3.32 -2.77 -0.01
C GLN A 139 -2.98 -3.53 1.28
N ASN A 140 -3.10 -4.86 1.29
CA ASN A 140 -2.71 -5.67 2.45
C ASN A 140 -1.19 -5.65 2.69
N SER A 141 -0.39 -5.62 1.62
CA SER A 141 1.07 -5.52 1.72
C SER A 141 1.50 -4.15 2.26
N GLU A 142 0.89 -3.07 1.77
CA GLU A 142 1.12 -1.71 2.26
C GLU A 142 0.70 -1.57 3.74
N ARG A 143 -0.47 -2.08 4.11
CA ARG A 143 -0.93 -2.15 5.50
C ARG A 143 0.06 -2.87 6.41
N THR A 144 0.52 -4.04 5.97
CA THR A 144 1.50 -4.85 6.72
C THR A 144 2.81 -4.10 6.89
N ARG A 145 3.30 -3.44 5.83
CA ARG A 145 4.54 -2.66 5.85
C ARG A 145 4.44 -1.44 6.77
N ALA A 146 3.34 -0.69 6.69
CA ALA A 146 3.09 0.47 7.52
C ALA A 146 3.01 0.10 9.01
N LEU A 147 2.26 -0.97 9.34
CA LEU A 147 2.18 -1.49 10.70
C LEU A 147 3.53 -2.01 11.21
N LEU A 148 4.27 -2.77 10.40
CA LEU A 148 5.59 -3.27 10.78
C LEU A 148 6.56 -2.13 11.07
N GLY A 149 6.58 -1.10 10.21
CA GLY A 149 7.39 0.10 10.40
C GLY A 149 7.07 0.80 11.73
N ALA A 150 5.79 1.11 11.95
CA ALA A 150 5.32 1.78 13.16
C ALA A 150 5.57 0.96 14.44
N LEU A 151 5.35 -0.35 14.42
CA LEU A 151 5.61 -1.24 15.55
C LEU A 151 7.10 -1.38 15.86
N THR A 152 7.94 -1.41 14.82
CA THR A 152 9.40 -1.49 14.98
C THR A 152 9.95 -0.19 15.57
N GLU A 153 9.49 0.96 15.07
CA GLU A 153 9.88 2.28 15.59
C GLU A 153 9.37 2.50 17.03
N GLY A 154 8.16 2.04 17.32
CA GLY A 154 7.57 2.03 18.66
C GLY A 154 8.21 1.04 19.64
N LYS A 155 9.25 0.29 19.24
CA LYS A 155 9.94 -0.72 20.06
C LYS A 155 8.98 -1.78 20.62
N ALA A 156 8.05 -2.24 19.80
CA ALA A 156 7.11 -3.27 20.18
C ALA A 156 7.80 -4.65 20.29
N ILE A 157 7.35 -5.49 21.22
CA ILE A 157 7.76 -6.88 21.36
C ILE A 157 7.17 -7.66 20.19
N LYS A 158 8.02 -8.38 19.44
CA LYS A 158 7.63 -9.22 18.30
C LYS A 158 6.65 -8.49 17.35
N PRO A 159 7.11 -7.43 16.66
CA PRO A 159 6.27 -6.60 15.80
C PRO A 159 5.48 -7.43 14.77
N GLU A 160 6.07 -8.50 14.23
CA GLU A 160 5.38 -9.39 13.27
C GLU A 160 4.12 -10.08 13.82
N GLN A 161 4.08 -10.38 15.12
CA GLN A 161 2.90 -11.01 15.75
C GLN A 161 1.83 -9.97 16.02
N LEU A 162 2.22 -8.75 16.36
CA LEU A 162 1.31 -7.63 16.66
C LEU A 162 0.63 -7.07 15.42
N ILE A 163 1.21 -7.22 14.24
CA ILE A 163 0.54 -6.88 12.98
C ILE A 163 -0.80 -7.62 12.86
N LYS A 164 -0.86 -8.90 13.24
CA LYS A 164 -2.10 -9.69 13.15
C LYS A 164 -3.19 -9.19 14.10
N VAL A 165 -2.78 -8.60 15.23
CA VAL A 165 -3.69 -8.04 16.25
C VAL A 165 -4.21 -6.67 15.82
N LEU A 166 -3.37 -5.89 15.14
CA LEU A 166 -3.67 -4.51 14.75
C LEU A 166 -4.16 -4.37 13.30
N ALA A 167 -4.09 -5.42 12.49
CA ALA A 167 -4.50 -5.42 11.10
C ALA A 167 -5.96 -4.96 10.92
N ASP A 168 -6.85 -5.39 11.81
CA ASP A 168 -8.28 -5.06 11.76
C ASP A 168 -8.57 -3.60 12.15
N ARG A 169 -7.63 -2.93 12.82
CA ARG A 169 -7.74 -1.53 13.22
C ARG A 169 -7.28 -0.55 12.14
N VAL A 170 -6.65 -1.04 11.08
CA VAL A 170 -6.28 -0.20 9.93
C VAL A 170 -7.42 -0.21 8.91
N LYS A 171 -7.80 0.95 8.38
CA LYS A 171 -8.71 1.06 7.24
C LYS A 171 -7.99 1.73 6.08
N VAL A 172 -8.38 1.32 4.87
CA VAL A 172 -7.97 2.00 3.64
C VAL A 172 -9.10 2.95 3.29
N THR A 173 -8.82 4.24 3.20
CA THR A 173 -9.78 5.27 2.81
C THR A 173 -9.91 5.34 1.28
N ASP A 174 -10.93 6.05 0.79
CA ASP A 174 -11.24 6.13 -0.65
C ASP A 174 -10.13 6.77 -1.51
N ASP A 175 -9.15 7.41 -0.86
CA ASP A 175 -7.96 8.02 -1.45
C ASP A 175 -6.72 7.09 -1.43
N ASP A 176 -6.89 5.80 -1.14
CA ASP A 176 -5.83 4.80 -0.90
C ASP A 176 -4.91 5.11 0.30
N SER A 177 -5.28 6.07 1.17
CA SER A 177 -4.55 6.34 2.42
C SER A 177 -4.87 5.29 3.50
N LEU A 178 -3.94 5.09 4.43
CA LEU A 178 -4.10 4.17 5.56
C LEU A 178 -4.39 4.96 6.84
N VAL A 179 -5.56 4.73 7.43
CA VAL A 179 -5.95 5.30 8.73
C VAL A 179 -6.02 4.21 9.79
N PHE A 180 -5.69 4.55 11.03
CA PHE A 180 -5.78 3.67 12.18
C PHE A 180 -6.91 4.12 13.10
N LEU A 181 -7.80 3.19 13.44
CA LEU A 181 -8.85 3.39 14.42
C LEU A 181 -8.32 3.13 15.82
N LYS A 182 -8.30 4.20 16.62
CA LYS A 182 -8.04 4.11 18.06
C LYS A 182 -9.24 3.44 18.77
N GLU A 183 -9.03 3.05 20.03
CA GLU A 183 -10.11 2.46 20.84
C GLU A 183 -11.28 3.41 21.09
N ASP A 184 -11.01 4.73 21.06
CA ASP A 184 -12.02 5.77 21.20
C ASP A 184 -12.83 6.03 19.92
N GLY A 185 -12.56 5.27 18.84
CA GLY A 185 -13.21 5.43 17.54
C GLY A 185 -12.67 6.59 16.69
N GLU A 186 -11.65 7.30 17.18
CA GLU A 186 -10.97 8.37 16.45
C GLU A 186 -10.01 7.79 15.39
N GLU A 187 -9.99 8.41 14.21
CA GLU A 187 -9.10 8.05 13.10
C GLU A 187 -7.80 8.85 13.19
N SER A 188 -6.65 8.17 13.16
CA SER A 188 -5.34 8.81 13.12
C SER A 188 -4.43 8.17 12.07
N SER A 189 -3.24 8.73 11.87
CA SER A 189 -2.21 8.06 11.07
C SER A 189 -1.87 6.69 11.68
N VAL A 190 -1.38 5.74 10.86
CA VAL A 190 -0.94 4.42 11.35
C VAL A 190 0.17 4.54 12.39
N ALA A 191 1.09 5.50 12.23
CA ALA A 191 2.17 5.73 13.17
C ALA A 191 1.65 6.23 14.53
N ASP A 192 0.79 7.26 14.53
CA ASP A 192 0.25 7.84 15.76
C ASP A 192 -0.69 6.87 16.49
N GLY A 193 -1.47 6.11 15.72
CA GLY A 193 -2.39 5.12 16.24
C GLY A 193 -1.66 3.95 16.90
N VAL A 194 -0.63 3.41 16.26
CA VAL A 194 0.22 2.35 16.83
C VAL A 194 0.96 2.85 18.07
N LYS A 195 1.48 4.08 18.05
CA LYS A 195 2.15 4.67 19.21
C LYS A 195 1.19 4.81 20.39
N SER A 196 0.01 5.37 20.16
CA SER A 196 -1.03 5.51 21.19
C SER A 196 -1.44 4.15 21.77
N TRP A 197 -1.54 3.13 20.90
CA TRP A 197 -1.84 1.77 21.31
C TRP A 197 -0.73 1.15 22.17
N LEU A 198 0.55 1.34 21.80
CA LEU A 198 1.69 0.85 22.59
C LEU A 198 1.83 1.58 23.93
N GLU A 199 1.47 2.87 24.00
CA GLU A 199 1.42 3.63 25.25
C GLU A 199 0.31 3.12 26.19
N ALA A 200 -0.84 2.74 25.63
CA ALA A 200 -1.94 2.14 26.37
C ALA A 200 -1.68 0.68 26.79
N ASN A 201 -0.82 -0.03 26.05
CA ASN A 201 -0.49 -1.45 26.30
C ASN A 201 1.03 -1.64 26.51
N PRO A 202 1.58 -1.16 27.65
CA PRO A 202 3.02 -1.16 27.91
C PRO A 202 3.64 -2.56 28.00
N GLU A 203 2.85 -3.61 28.21
CA GLU A 203 3.28 -5.01 28.18
C GLU A 203 3.80 -5.47 26.82
N PHE A 204 3.45 -4.75 25.75
CA PHE A 204 3.94 -5.02 24.40
C PHE A 204 5.15 -4.15 24.03
N LEU A 205 5.70 -3.34 24.93
CA LEU A 205 6.95 -2.61 24.72
C LEU A 205 8.15 -3.46 25.16
N ILE A 206 9.23 -3.44 24.37
CA ILE A 206 10.46 -4.15 24.74
C ILE A 206 10.99 -3.57 26.05
N ASN A 207 11.02 -4.40 27.09
CA ASN A 207 11.69 -4.05 28.34
C ASN A 207 13.21 -4.06 28.11
N ASN A 208 13.79 -2.87 27.95
CA ASN A 208 15.23 -2.70 27.73
C ASN A 208 16.04 -2.70 29.04
N GLN A 209 15.41 -3.02 30.19
CA GLN A 209 16.14 -3.29 31.42
C GLN A 209 16.85 -4.63 31.27
N ILE A 210 18.18 -4.61 31.25
CA ILE A 210 19.01 -5.80 31.36
C ILE A 210 18.65 -6.47 32.70
N PRO A 211 18.20 -7.73 32.74
CA PRO A 211 18.07 -8.47 33.98
C PRO A 211 19.45 -8.53 34.65
N GLY A 212 19.64 -7.82 35.76
CA GLY A 212 20.93 -7.64 36.43
C GLY A 212 21.66 -6.32 36.15
N GLY A 213 21.13 -5.45 35.29
CA GLY A 213 21.61 -4.08 35.05
C GLY A 213 21.19 -3.07 36.12
N GLY A 214 21.17 -3.49 37.39
CA GLY A 214 21.01 -2.58 38.51
C GLY A 214 22.20 -1.62 38.54
N SER A 215 21.91 -0.33 38.39
CA SER A 215 22.84 0.77 38.59
C SER A 215 23.72 0.53 39.83
N ALA A 216 25.02 0.35 39.63
CA ALA A 216 26.02 0.25 40.69
C ALA A 216 26.30 1.62 41.33
N ASN A 217 25.26 2.40 41.58
CA ASN A 217 25.32 3.69 42.24
C ASN A 217 24.56 3.60 43.57
N GLY A 218 25.17 2.84 44.49
CA GLY A 218 24.70 2.71 45.87
C GLY A 218 25.85 2.23 46.74
N GLY A 219 26.48 3.15 47.47
CA GLY A 219 27.56 2.85 48.40
C GLY A 219 27.11 1.82 49.45
N GLY A 220 27.87 0.73 49.59
CA GLY A 220 27.61 -0.29 50.60
C GLY A 220 28.71 -1.34 50.59
N LYS A 221 29.43 -1.44 51.70
CA LYS A 221 30.56 -2.34 51.94
C LYS A 221 30.24 -3.81 51.57
N GLY A 222 31.18 -4.45 50.86
CA GLY A 222 31.41 -5.89 50.94
C GLY A 222 30.59 -6.78 50.02
N ALA A 223 30.72 -6.65 48.70
CA ALA A 223 30.26 -7.67 47.77
C ALA A 223 31.40 -8.68 47.52
N GLN A 224 31.31 -9.82 48.20
CA GLN A 224 32.18 -10.98 48.00
C GLN A 224 32.11 -11.43 46.53
N ALA A 225 33.22 -11.34 45.80
CA ALA A 225 33.31 -11.85 44.44
C ALA A 225 32.92 -13.35 44.44
N GLY A 226 31.97 -13.73 43.59
CA GLY A 226 31.56 -15.12 43.40
C GLY A 226 32.76 -16.00 43.01
N SER A 227 32.64 -17.31 43.22
CA SER A 227 33.68 -18.34 43.02
C SER A 227 34.47 -18.17 41.72
N PHE A 228 33.81 -17.81 40.63
CA PHE A 228 34.44 -17.53 39.33
C PHE A 228 35.42 -16.34 39.35
N GLY A 229 35.07 -15.24 40.02
CA GLY A 229 35.95 -14.07 40.15
C GLY A 229 37.18 -14.36 41.02
N LYS A 230 37.04 -15.25 42.00
CA LYS A 230 38.14 -15.71 42.85
C LYS A 230 39.12 -16.61 42.11
N GLU A 231 38.63 -17.40 41.16
CA GLU A 231 39.40 -18.32 40.33
C GLU A 231 40.15 -17.58 39.22
N LEU A 232 39.53 -16.57 38.61
CA LEU A 232 40.18 -15.67 37.65
C LEU A 232 41.30 -14.84 38.31
N ALA A 233 41.06 -14.33 39.51
CA ALA A 233 42.07 -13.56 40.27
C ALA A 233 43.28 -14.43 40.66
N LYS A 234 43.08 -15.72 40.95
CA LYS A 234 44.17 -16.68 41.18
C LYS A 234 44.93 -17.03 39.91
N GLY A 235 44.24 -17.14 38.77
CA GLY A 235 44.88 -17.35 37.47
C GLY A 235 45.71 -16.15 37.00
N ALA A 236 45.29 -14.94 37.34
CA ALA A 236 46.00 -13.71 37.01
C ALA A 236 47.20 -13.40 37.92
N SER A 237 47.33 -14.07 39.08
CA SER A 237 48.44 -13.86 40.02
C SER A 237 49.56 -14.89 39.92
N VAL A 238 49.59 -15.72 38.88
CA VAL A 238 50.70 -16.66 38.66
C VAL A 238 51.92 -15.89 38.16
N GLU A 239 52.92 -15.85 39.05
CA GLU A 239 54.26 -15.27 38.94
C GLU A 239 54.74 -14.98 37.51
N GLN A 240 55.09 -13.70 37.29
CA GLN A 240 55.98 -13.32 36.20
C GLN A 240 57.28 -14.12 36.32
N THR A 241 57.40 -15.21 35.59
CA THR A 241 58.61 -16.01 35.56
C THR A 241 59.77 -15.16 35.00
N PRO A 242 61.02 -15.38 35.44
CA PRO A 242 62.19 -14.62 34.96
C PRO A 242 62.34 -14.64 33.42
N ALA A 243 61.78 -15.65 32.75
CA ALA A 243 61.72 -15.74 31.30
C ALA A 243 60.83 -14.65 30.65
N MET A 244 59.73 -14.24 31.29
CA MET A 244 58.87 -13.16 30.79
C MET A 244 59.49 -11.77 30.99
N GLN A 245 60.24 -11.57 32.08
CA GLN A 245 61.02 -10.32 32.28
C GLN A 245 62.14 -10.19 31.25
N LYS A 246 62.86 -11.28 30.95
CA LYS A 246 63.90 -11.30 29.91
C LYS A 246 63.34 -11.09 28.51
N ALA A 247 62.13 -11.60 28.24
CA ALA A 247 61.42 -11.35 26.99
C ALA A 247 60.99 -9.88 26.83
N GLN A 248 60.54 -9.22 27.92
CA GLN A 248 60.23 -7.80 27.92
C GLN A 248 61.47 -6.92 27.68
N GLU A 249 62.61 -7.22 28.31
CA GLU A 249 63.86 -6.48 28.08
C GLU A 249 64.41 -6.65 26.66
N THR A 250 64.18 -7.81 26.04
CA THR A 250 64.63 -8.08 24.66
C THR A 250 63.72 -7.41 23.62
N TYR A 251 62.42 -7.28 23.90
CA TYR A 251 61.45 -6.71 22.95
C TYR A 251 61.19 -5.21 23.11
N PHE A 252 61.35 -4.64 24.31
CA PHE A 252 61.10 -3.21 24.58
C PHE A 252 62.39 -2.44 24.88
N GLY A 253 63.44 -2.77 24.11
CA GLY A 253 64.78 -2.20 24.23
C GLY A 253 64.80 -0.71 24.57
N LYS A 254 65.56 -0.42 25.64
CA LYS A 254 66.18 0.84 26.05
C LYS A 254 66.03 1.98 25.03
N GLY A 255 65.06 2.87 25.29
CA GLY A 255 64.84 4.09 24.53
C GLY A 255 64.73 5.30 25.46
N ALA A 256 65.89 5.77 25.91
CA ALA A 256 66.28 7.08 26.49
C ALA A 256 67.20 6.89 27.71
#